data_AF-A0A7S6VW36-F1
#
_entry.id   AF-A0A7S6VW36-F1
#
_cell.length_a   1.000
_cell.length_b   1.000
_cell.length_c   1.000
_cell.angle_alpha   90.00
_cell.angle_beta   90.00
_cell.angle_gamma   90.00
#
_symmetry.space_group_name_H-M   'P 1'
#
loop_
_entity.id
_entity.type
_entity.pdbx_description
1 polymer ?
#
loop_
_entity_poly.entity_id
_entity_poly.type
_entity_poly.pdbx_seq_one_letter_code
_entity_poly.pdbx_strand_id
1 'polypeptide(L)'
;MGRPLRTRIDFAKTISWYDFFYNKLLNSGEIRNEFGLEKLLYKEPKNGYVTNLFKKYKFGLSTPKDDWIKTVDSKCIGSSHIINHPIWKNLKYRTTEEYLILLELNNLPDYIIENLIQNRHIKGFNKSDLEKLAKYGSLDSLCALYLLHQWGYTIGSTSLVNDCCSLIINNLELVLEKTTYLQRSHIFLFDEICDQIFIMELKGYNRPLKIKLNWRQYRNSNWDIEIREKSKKIEDELISDPKISHLIPCIDESLANLYKKILG
;
A
#
# COMPACT_ATOMS: atom_id res chain seq x y z
N MET A 1 15.39 -27.11 3.00
CA MET A 1 14.94 -25.85 3.62
C MET A 1 13.64 -25.41 2.95
N GLY A 2 12.56 -25.21 3.71
CA GLY A 2 11.26 -24.78 3.16
C GLY A 2 11.32 -23.34 2.64
N ARG A 3 10.45 -23.00 1.68
CA ARG A 3 10.30 -21.60 1.25
C ARG A 3 9.76 -20.77 2.43
N PRO A 4 10.25 -19.54 2.65
CA PRO A 4 9.72 -18.67 3.69
C PRO A 4 8.24 -18.36 3.43
N LEU A 5 7.47 -18.25 4.51
CA LEU A 5 6.07 -17.80 4.46
C LEU A 5 5.98 -16.41 3.83
N ARG A 6 4.96 -16.21 2.99
CA ARG A 6 4.71 -14.93 2.32
C ARG A 6 4.12 -13.95 3.32
N THR A 7 4.55 -12.69 3.24
CA THR A 7 4.08 -11.60 4.11
C THR A 7 2.87 -10.87 3.50
N ARG A 8 2.15 -10.08 4.30
CA ARG A 8 1.07 -9.18 3.83
C ARG A 8 1.51 -8.35 2.61
N ILE A 9 2.72 -7.80 2.66
CA ILE A 9 3.29 -7.02 1.55
C ILE A 9 3.51 -7.86 0.29
N ASP A 10 3.94 -9.12 0.39
CA ASP A 10 4.12 -9.97 -0.78
C ASP A 10 2.78 -10.27 -1.48
N PHE A 11 1.69 -10.39 -0.70
CA PHE A 11 0.33 -10.50 -1.23
C PHE A 11 -0.14 -9.18 -1.84
N ALA A 12 -0.08 -8.08 -1.10
CA ALA A 12 -0.49 -6.75 -1.55
C ALA A 12 0.15 -6.41 -2.91
N LYS A 13 1.48 -6.44 -2.94
CA LYS A 13 2.33 -6.16 -4.11
C LYS A 13 1.91 -6.96 -5.35
N THR A 14 1.70 -8.27 -5.19
CA THR A 14 1.39 -9.16 -6.32
C THR A 14 -0.03 -8.95 -6.83
N ILE A 15 -1.00 -8.79 -5.92
CA ILE A 15 -2.41 -8.56 -6.27
C ILE A 15 -2.55 -7.20 -6.96
N SER A 16 -1.94 -6.14 -6.41
CA SER A 16 -1.94 -4.80 -7.02
C SER A 16 -1.39 -4.82 -8.45
N TRP A 17 -0.28 -5.53 -8.66
CA TRP A 17 0.31 -5.69 -9.99
C TRP A 17 -0.62 -6.43 -10.95
N TYR A 18 -1.21 -7.55 -10.51
CA TYR A 18 -2.15 -8.33 -11.32
C TYR A 18 -3.37 -7.50 -11.72
N ASP A 19 -4.03 -6.88 -10.75
CA ASP A 19 -5.24 -6.10 -10.98
C ASP A 19 -4.95 -4.90 -11.88
N PHE A 20 -3.77 -4.27 -11.75
CA PHE A 20 -3.35 -3.17 -12.64
C PHE A 20 -3.32 -3.60 -14.11
N PHE A 21 -2.51 -4.61 -14.45
CA PHE A 21 -2.35 -4.96 -15.87
C PHE A 21 -3.61 -5.63 -16.40
N TYR A 22 -4.30 -6.44 -15.60
CA TYR A 22 -5.50 -7.14 -16.03
C TYR A 22 -6.61 -6.14 -16.38
N ASN A 23 -6.88 -5.17 -15.49
CA ASN A 23 -7.91 -4.17 -15.73
C ASN A 23 -7.53 -3.24 -16.90
N LYS A 24 -6.25 -2.86 -17.03
CA LYS A 24 -5.80 -2.02 -18.15
C LYS A 24 -5.97 -2.73 -19.49
N LEU A 25 -5.56 -4.00 -19.59
CA LEU A 25 -5.74 -4.80 -20.80
C LEU A 25 -7.24 -5.06 -21.10
N LEU A 26 -8.04 -5.34 -20.08
CA LEU A 26 -9.48 -5.54 -20.23
C LEU A 26 -10.17 -4.28 -20.76
N ASN A 27 -9.87 -3.12 -20.17
CA ASN A 27 -10.47 -1.83 -20.56
C ASN A 27 -10.03 -1.38 -21.96
N SER A 28 -8.82 -1.73 -22.38
CA SER A 28 -8.33 -1.48 -23.74
C SER A 28 -8.93 -2.41 -24.80
N GLY A 29 -9.63 -3.48 -24.38
CA GLY A 29 -10.18 -4.50 -25.28
C GLY A 29 -9.17 -5.52 -25.80
N GLU A 30 -7.91 -5.45 -25.36
CA GLU A 30 -6.86 -6.41 -25.73
C GLU A 30 -7.15 -7.84 -25.23
N ILE A 31 -7.87 -7.95 -24.12
CA ILE A 31 -8.35 -9.22 -23.56
C ILE A 31 -9.84 -9.14 -23.23
N ARG A 32 -10.53 -10.28 -23.19
CA ARG A 32 -11.94 -10.39 -22.75
C ARG A 32 -12.11 -11.14 -21.43
N ASN A 33 -11.14 -11.98 -21.08
CA ASN A 33 -11.17 -12.86 -19.92
C ASN A 33 -9.75 -13.35 -19.59
N GLU A 34 -9.62 -14.11 -18.51
CA GLU A 34 -8.35 -14.70 -18.07
C GLU A 34 -7.71 -15.61 -19.13
N PHE A 35 -8.51 -16.33 -19.91
CA PHE A 35 -7.98 -17.16 -20.99
C PHE A 35 -7.32 -16.31 -22.10
N GLY A 36 -7.94 -15.18 -22.44
CA GLY A 36 -7.38 -14.20 -23.38
C GLY A 36 -6.07 -13.59 -22.86
N LEU A 37 -5.99 -13.31 -21.55
CA LEU A 37 -4.75 -12.86 -20.90
C LEU A 37 -3.63 -13.89 -21.07
N GLU A 38 -3.89 -15.15 -20.73
CA GLU A 38 -2.86 -16.19 -20.85
C GLU A 38 -2.39 -16.32 -22.31
N LYS A 39 -3.32 -16.35 -23.27
CA LYS A 39 -2.98 -16.41 -24.69
C LYS A 39 -2.12 -15.22 -25.15
N LEU A 40 -2.39 -14.02 -24.64
CA LEU A 40 -1.63 -12.81 -24.98
C LEU A 40 -0.19 -12.86 -24.44
N LEU A 41 0.00 -13.41 -23.24
CA LEU A 41 1.28 -13.40 -22.53
C LEU A 41 2.17 -14.61 -22.86
N TYR A 42 1.59 -15.73 -23.30
CA TYR A 42 2.36 -16.89 -23.75
C TYR A 42 2.86 -16.71 -25.20
N LYS A 43 4.20 -16.70 -25.38
CA LYS A 43 4.85 -16.61 -26.70
C LYS A 43 4.55 -17.82 -27.60
N GLU A 44 4.40 -19.01 -27.01
CA GLU A 44 3.90 -20.22 -27.66
C GLU A 44 3.03 -20.98 -26.63
N PRO A 45 1.74 -21.25 -26.92
CA PRO A 45 0.93 -22.06 -26.02
C PRO A 45 1.45 -23.49 -26.05
N LYS A 46 2.27 -23.88 -25.07
CA LYS A 46 2.62 -25.29 -24.86
C LYS A 46 1.34 -26.05 -24.48
N ASN A 47 0.76 -26.73 -25.46
CA ASN A 47 -0.22 -27.81 -25.32
C ASN A 47 -1.41 -27.54 -24.39
N GLY A 48 -2.17 -26.48 -24.61
CA GLY A 48 -3.53 -26.36 -24.05
C GLY A 48 -3.66 -26.33 -22.52
N TYR A 49 -2.54 -26.29 -21.78
CA TYR A 49 -2.57 -26.16 -20.33
C TYR A 49 -2.65 -24.68 -19.97
N VAL A 50 -3.85 -24.25 -19.58
CA VAL A 50 -4.05 -23.02 -18.79
C VAL A 50 -3.12 -23.15 -17.59
N THR A 51 -2.07 -22.35 -17.58
CA THR A 51 -1.14 -22.41 -16.46
C THR A 51 -1.82 -21.80 -15.26
N ASN A 52 -1.90 -22.52 -14.15
CA ASN A 52 -2.35 -21.98 -12.86
C ASN A 52 -1.48 -20.82 -12.33
N LEU A 53 -0.56 -20.27 -13.12
CA LEU A 53 0.36 -19.21 -12.75
C LEU A 53 -0.33 -17.85 -12.59
N PHE A 54 -1.09 -17.39 -13.58
CA PHE A 54 -1.79 -16.12 -13.50
C PHE A 54 -2.91 -16.16 -12.46
N LYS A 55 -3.57 -17.32 -12.32
CA LYS A 55 -4.46 -17.58 -11.18
C LYS A 55 -3.72 -17.43 -9.84
N LYS A 56 -2.50 -17.96 -9.69
CA LYS A 56 -1.69 -17.75 -8.49
C LYS A 56 -1.34 -16.27 -8.27
N TYR A 57 -1.02 -15.51 -9.31
CA TYR A 57 -0.74 -14.07 -9.20
C TYR A 57 -2.00 -13.28 -8.81
N LYS A 58 -3.16 -13.59 -9.38
CA LYS A 58 -4.46 -13.00 -9.03
C LYS A 58 -4.76 -13.08 -7.53
N PHE A 59 -4.37 -14.17 -6.89
CA PHE A 59 -4.55 -14.39 -5.45
C PHE A 59 -3.30 -14.10 -4.62
N GLY A 60 -2.25 -13.53 -5.21
CA GLY A 60 -1.00 -13.21 -4.51
C GLY A 60 -0.23 -14.42 -3.98
N LEU A 61 -0.52 -15.63 -4.47
CA LEU A 61 0.02 -16.92 -4.00
C LEU A 61 1.42 -17.25 -4.57
N SER A 62 1.93 -16.44 -5.49
CA SER A 62 3.25 -16.62 -6.10
C SER A 62 3.90 -15.27 -6.36
N THR A 63 5.24 -15.22 -6.32
CA THR A 63 5.99 -14.03 -6.72
C THR A 63 6.22 -14.06 -8.23
N PRO A 64 5.91 -12.97 -8.96
CA PRO A 64 6.25 -12.86 -10.36
C PRO A 64 7.76 -12.93 -10.58
N LYS A 65 8.20 -13.71 -11.57
CA LYS A 65 9.60 -13.75 -12.00
C LYS A 65 9.90 -12.54 -12.90
N ASP A 66 11.15 -12.11 -12.94
CA ASP A 66 11.57 -10.95 -13.76
C ASP A 66 11.20 -11.08 -15.24
N ASP A 67 11.30 -12.28 -15.83
CA ASP A 67 10.89 -12.53 -17.21
C ASP A 67 9.39 -12.25 -17.43
N TRP A 68 8.56 -12.62 -16.44
CA TRP A 68 7.13 -12.34 -16.48
C TRP A 68 6.83 -10.87 -16.27
N ILE A 69 7.56 -10.20 -15.38
CA ILE A 69 7.44 -8.75 -15.17
C ILE A 69 7.75 -8.01 -16.47
N LYS A 70 8.89 -8.33 -17.12
CA LYS A 70 9.28 -7.74 -18.40
C LYS A 70 8.28 -8.04 -19.52
N THR A 71 7.79 -9.28 -19.58
CA THR A 71 6.80 -9.69 -20.61
C THR A 71 5.50 -8.92 -20.45
N VAL A 72 4.96 -8.84 -19.24
CA VAL A 72 3.74 -8.07 -18.97
C VAL A 72 3.96 -6.59 -19.24
N ASP A 73 5.10 -6.01 -18.83
CA ASP A 73 5.36 -4.58 -19.04
C ASP A 73 5.48 -4.20 -20.52
N SER A 74 6.00 -5.13 -21.35
CA SER A 74 6.03 -4.95 -22.81
C SER A 74 4.64 -4.91 -23.46
N LYS A 75 3.61 -5.43 -22.78
CA LYS A 75 2.20 -5.41 -23.23
C LYS A 75 1.37 -4.35 -22.51
N CYS A 76 1.71 -4.09 -21.26
CA CYS A 76 1.02 -3.17 -20.37
C CYS A 76 2.05 -2.24 -19.71
N ILE A 77 2.41 -1.18 -20.44
CA ILE A 77 3.40 -0.19 -20.00
C ILE A 77 3.04 0.35 -18.62
N GLY A 78 4.03 0.33 -17.72
CA GLY A 78 3.96 0.85 -16.36
C GLY A 78 3.63 -0.21 -15.31
N SER A 79 3.34 -1.45 -15.71
CA SER A 79 3.12 -2.55 -14.78
C SER A 79 4.38 -2.84 -13.94
N SER A 80 5.57 -2.66 -14.52
CA SER A 80 6.84 -2.83 -13.82
C SER A 80 7.01 -1.80 -12.70
N HIS A 81 6.52 -0.57 -12.87
CA HIS A 81 6.52 0.45 -11.81
C HIS A 81 5.63 0.05 -10.63
N ILE A 82 4.47 -0.56 -10.88
CA ILE A 82 3.58 -1.02 -9.80
C ILE A 82 4.26 -2.10 -8.97
N ILE A 83 4.83 -3.14 -9.59
CA ILE A 83 5.44 -4.23 -8.83
C ILE A 83 6.79 -3.81 -8.22
N ASN A 84 7.53 -2.87 -8.80
CA ASN A 84 8.82 -2.43 -8.26
C ASN A 84 8.73 -1.16 -7.42
N HIS A 85 7.52 -0.70 -7.10
CA HIS A 85 7.31 0.53 -6.35
C HIS A 85 8.06 0.52 -5.00
N PRO A 86 8.72 1.63 -4.61
CA PRO A 86 9.56 1.68 -3.40
C PRO A 86 8.80 1.41 -2.10
N ILE A 87 7.50 1.71 -2.05
CA ILE A 87 6.66 1.46 -0.87
C ILE A 87 6.74 0.00 -0.39
N TRP A 88 6.85 -0.98 -1.30
CA TRP A 88 6.86 -2.39 -0.93
C TRP A 88 8.12 -2.77 -0.15
N LYS A 89 9.29 -2.31 -0.59
CA LYS A 89 10.55 -2.57 0.13
C LYS A 89 10.60 -1.79 1.44
N ASN A 90 10.13 -0.54 1.44
CA ASN A 90 10.18 0.32 2.62
C ASN A 90 9.30 -0.21 3.75
N LEU A 91 8.10 -0.71 3.42
CA LEU A 91 7.24 -1.37 4.40
C LEU A 91 7.79 -2.73 4.84
N LYS A 92 8.32 -3.53 3.92
CA LYS A 92 8.85 -4.86 4.23
C LYS A 92 10.06 -4.82 5.16
N TYR A 93 10.96 -3.86 4.95
CA TYR A 93 12.20 -3.74 5.71
C TYR A 93 12.13 -2.68 6.82
N ARG A 94 11.02 -1.94 6.93
CA ARG A 94 10.82 -0.88 7.92
C ARG A 94 11.96 0.12 7.91
N THR A 95 12.14 0.81 6.78
CA THR A 95 13.25 1.74 6.59
C THR A 95 13.19 2.87 7.64
N THR A 96 14.15 2.86 8.58
CA THR A 96 14.27 3.86 9.67
C THR A 96 15.55 4.69 9.60
N GLU A 97 16.56 4.21 8.87
CA GLU A 97 17.83 4.92 8.70
C GLU A 97 17.64 6.18 7.88
N GLU A 98 18.04 7.33 8.44
CA GLU A 98 17.85 8.64 7.81
C GLU A 98 18.41 8.69 6.39
N TYR A 99 19.65 8.24 6.19
CA TYR A 99 20.28 8.23 4.86
C TYR A 99 19.44 7.47 3.82
N LEU A 100 18.94 6.28 4.18
CA LEU A 100 18.12 5.47 3.28
C LEU A 100 16.77 6.16 3.02
N ILE A 101 16.13 6.74 4.03
CA ILE A 101 14.87 7.46 3.85
C ILE A 101 15.05 8.63 2.87
N LEU A 102 16.10 9.43 3.05
CA LEU A 102 16.41 10.56 2.17
C LEU A 102 16.71 10.09 0.74
N LEU A 103 17.45 8.99 0.58
CA LEU A 103 17.72 8.39 -0.73
C LEU A 103 16.43 7.93 -1.42
N GLU A 104 15.52 7.28 -0.68
CA GLU A 104 14.24 6.83 -1.22
C GLU A 104 13.32 8.00 -1.61
N LEU A 105 13.27 9.06 -0.79
CA LEU A 105 12.51 10.28 -1.11
C LEU A 105 13.01 10.94 -2.39
N ASN A 106 14.33 10.95 -2.62
CA ASN A 106 14.96 11.49 -3.84
C ASN A 106 14.77 10.60 -5.08
N ASN A 107 14.32 9.35 -4.91
CA ASN A 107 14.06 8.41 -6.01
C ASN A 107 12.57 8.31 -6.37
N LEU A 108 11.71 9.09 -5.71
CA LEU A 108 10.30 9.19 -6.09
C LEU A 108 10.13 9.93 -7.43
N PRO A 109 8.96 9.85 -8.09
CA PRO A 109 8.75 10.58 -9.35
C PRO A 109 8.88 12.11 -9.19
N ASP A 110 9.29 12.80 -10.26
CA ASP A 110 9.58 14.24 -10.26
C ASP A 110 8.44 15.09 -9.67
N TYR A 111 7.19 14.76 -10.00
CA TYR A 111 6.02 15.49 -9.49
C TYR A 111 5.87 15.43 -7.95
N ILE A 112 6.44 14.41 -7.31
CA ILE A 112 6.56 14.33 -5.85
C ILE A 112 7.79 15.08 -5.38
N ILE A 113 8.94 14.88 -6.03
CA ILE A 113 10.22 15.51 -5.67
C ILE A 113 10.12 17.04 -5.66
N GLU A 114 9.46 17.64 -6.64
CA GLU A 114 9.25 19.09 -6.74
C GLU A 114 8.51 19.66 -5.52
N ASN A 115 7.71 18.83 -4.83
CA ASN A 115 7.01 19.21 -3.61
C ASN A 115 7.84 18.96 -2.34
N LEU A 116 8.92 18.17 -2.42
CA LEU A 116 9.78 17.77 -1.30
C LEU A 116 11.07 18.59 -1.20
N ILE A 117 11.65 18.98 -2.34
CA ILE A 117 12.99 19.58 -2.41
C ILE A 117 12.90 21.08 -2.67
N GLN A 118 13.67 21.85 -1.90
CA GLN A 118 13.96 23.25 -2.16
C GLN A 118 15.48 23.46 -2.10
N ASN A 119 16.05 24.12 -3.12
CA ASN A 119 17.49 24.38 -3.20
C ASN A 119 18.37 23.12 -3.02
N ARG A 120 17.97 21.98 -3.61
CA ARG A 120 18.65 20.67 -3.50
C ARG A 120 18.66 20.03 -2.11
N HIS A 121 17.89 20.56 -1.17
CA HIS A 121 17.70 19.98 0.16
C HIS A 121 16.21 19.70 0.40
N ILE A 122 15.91 18.73 1.28
CA ILE A 122 14.54 18.57 1.75
C ILE A 122 14.13 19.85 2.47
N LYS A 123 13.00 20.43 2.06
CA LYS A 123 12.50 21.67 2.67
C LYS A 123 11.92 21.40 4.05
N GLY A 124 11.81 22.44 4.87
CA GLY A 124 10.96 22.39 6.05
C GLY A 124 9.50 22.25 5.62
N PHE A 125 8.78 21.27 6.15
CA PHE A 125 7.38 21.05 5.84
C PHE A 125 6.49 21.76 6.85
N ASN A 126 5.48 22.49 6.36
CA ASN A 126 4.29 22.79 7.13
C ASN A 126 3.15 21.84 6.72
N LYS A 127 2.06 21.86 7.50
CA LYS A 127 0.90 21.02 7.23
C LYS A 127 0.31 21.23 5.83
N SER A 128 0.29 22.46 5.32
CA SER A 128 -0.24 22.77 3.98
C SER A 128 0.59 22.13 2.85
N ASP A 129 1.91 22.07 3.00
CA ASP A 129 2.78 21.36 2.06
C ASP A 129 2.47 19.86 2.03
N LEU A 130 2.28 19.25 3.19
CA LEU A 130 1.94 17.84 3.32
C LEU A 130 0.53 17.54 2.79
N GLU A 131 -0.43 18.45 2.98
CA GLU A 131 -1.77 18.35 2.40
C GLU A 131 -1.74 18.37 0.87
N LYS A 132 -0.85 19.18 0.25
CA LYS A 132 -0.67 19.17 -1.21
C LYS A 132 -0.16 17.81 -1.70
N LEU A 133 0.82 17.23 -1.00
CA LEU A 133 1.30 15.88 -1.30
C LEU A 133 0.18 14.85 -1.15
N ALA A 134 -0.60 14.91 -0.07
CA ALA A 134 -1.66 13.96 0.21
C ALA A 134 -2.78 13.98 -0.86
N LYS A 135 -3.10 15.17 -1.40
CA LYS A 135 -4.12 15.35 -2.44
C LYS A 135 -3.85 14.60 -3.74
N TYR A 136 -2.60 14.22 -4.03
CA TYR A 136 -2.31 13.36 -5.18
C TYR A 136 -3.07 12.03 -5.08
N GLY A 137 -3.21 11.46 -3.88
CA GLY A 137 -3.92 10.20 -3.64
C GLY A 137 -3.35 9.04 -4.45
N SER A 138 -2.04 9.06 -4.71
CA SER A 138 -1.32 8.01 -5.43
C SER A 138 -0.52 7.14 -4.46
N LEU A 139 -0.04 6.00 -4.96
CA LEU A 139 0.89 5.15 -4.22
C LEU A 139 2.21 5.88 -3.93
N ASP A 140 2.64 6.76 -4.84
CA ASP A 140 3.84 7.59 -4.64
C ASP A 140 3.64 8.59 -3.51
N SER A 141 2.49 9.30 -3.46
CA SER A 141 2.21 10.24 -2.36
C SER A 141 2.07 9.54 -1.02
N LEU A 142 1.48 8.34 -1.00
CA LEU A 142 1.38 7.53 0.21
C LEU A 142 2.77 7.09 0.68
N CYS A 143 3.65 6.71 -0.24
CA CYS A 143 5.05 6.37 0.06
C CYS A 143 5.83 7.58 0.58
N ALA A 144 5.65 8.76 -0.02
CA ALA A 144 6.28 9.99 0.42
C ALA A 144 5.88 10.33 1.86
N LEU A 145 4.58 10.33 2.17
CA LEU A 145 4.08 10.60 3.51
C LEU A 145 4.56 9.56 4.54
N TYR A 146 4.59 8.28 4.16
CA TYR A 146 5.14 7.22 5.02
C TYR A 146 6.63 7.46 5.32
N LEU A 147 7.44 7.75 4.31
CA LEU A 147 8.87 8.02 4.47
C LEU A 147 9.11 9.29 5.29
N LEU A 148 8.35 10.36 5.04
CA LEU A 148 8.40 11.58 5.85
C LEU A 148 8.00 11.34 7.30
N HIS A 149 7.03 10.47 7.57
CA HIS A 149 6.70 10.04 8.92
C HIS A 149 7.90 9.36 9.59
N GLN A 150 8.55 8.40 8.92
CA GLN A 150 9.73 7.73 9.47
C GLN A 150 10.89 8.72 9.69
N TRP A 151 11.11 9.64 8.74
CA TRP A 151 12.15 10.66 8.86
C TRP A 151 11.87 11.61 10.03
N GLY A 152 10.63 12.08 10.15
CA GLY A 152 10.18 12.90 11.28
C GLY A 152 10.43 12.23 12.62
N TYR A 153 10.22 10.91 12.70
CA TYR A 153 10.53 10.16 13.90
C TYR A 153 12.05 10.10 14.17
N THR A 154 12.86 9.86 13.14
CA THR A 154 14.33 9.79 13.24
C THR A 154 14.95 11.12 13.67
N ILE A 155 14.44 12.25 13.18
CA ILE A 155 14.93 13.59 13.55
C ILE A 155 14.26 14.17 14.81
N GLY A 156 13.31 13.44 15.42
CA GLY A 156 12.59 13.88 16.62
C GLY A 156 11.53 14.97 16.39
N SER A 157 11.08 15.17 15.15
CA SER A 157 10.04 16.15 14.81
C SER A 157 8.63 15.57 15.04
N THR A 158 8.04 15.90 16.19
CA THR A 158 6.69 15.45 16.55
C THR A 158 5.60 16.00 15.64
N SER A 159 5.73 17.25 15.18
CA SER A 159 4.78 17.86 14.25
C SER A 159 4.75 17.10 12.93
N LEU A 160 5.91 16.79 12.35
CA LEU A 160 6.01 16.07 11.09
C LEU A 160 5.43 14.64 11.21
N VAL A 161 5.76 13.94 12.29
CA VAL A 161 5.20 12.60 12.56
C VAL A 161 3.68 12.64 12.64
N ASN A 162 3.13 13.56 13.43
CA ASN A 162 1.69 13.62 13.69
C ASN A 162 0.91 14.09 12.46
N ASP A 163 1.43 15.08 11.73
CA ASP A 163 0.82 15.58 10.49
C ASP A 163 0.83 14.50 9.42
N CYS A 164 1.96 13.80 9.20
CA CYS A 164 2.03 12.69 8.25
C CYS A 164 1.11 11.54 8.66
N CYS A 165 1.07 11.14 9.93
CA CYS A 165 0.19 10.06 10.40
C CYS A 165 -1.29 10.39 10.14
N SER A 166 -1.71 11.61 10.51
CA SER A 166 -3.09 12.07 10.30
C SER A 166 -3.44 12.14 8.82
N LEU A 167 -2.54 12.67 7.99
CA LEU A 167 -2.76 12.78 6.55
C LEU A 167 -2.80 11.41 5.86
N ILE A 168 -1.97 10.45 6.28
CA ILE A 168 -2.04 9.08 5.76
C ILE A 168 -3.42 8.50 6.02
N ILE A 169 -3.90 8.53 7.27
CA ILE A 169 -5.21 7.96 7.64
C ILE A 169 -6.35 8.66 6.90
N ASN A 170 -6.34 10.00 6.86
CA ASN A 170 -7.39 10.78 6.22
C ASN A 170 -7.45 10.58 4.69
N ASN A 171 -6.34 10.18 4.04
CA ASN A 171 -6.28 10.02 2.59
C ASN A 171 -6.34 8.56 2.11
N LEU A 172 -6.51 7.57 3.01
CA LEU A 172 -6.62 6.16 2.59
C LEU A 172 -7.77 5.91 1.61
N GLU A 173 -8.90 6.59 1.82
CA GLU A 173 -10.05 6.55 0.92
C GLU A 173 -9.70 7.11 -0.46
N LEU A 174 -9.14 8.32 -0.51
CA LEU A 174 -8.75 8.98 -1.76
C LEU A 174 -7.72 8.15 -2.55
N VAL A 175 -6.80 7.49 -1.84
CA VAL A 175 -5.86 6.54 -2.46
C VAL A 175 -6.62 5.41 -3.13
N LEU A 176 -7.60 4.81 -2.44
CA LEU A 176 -8.40 3.71 -2.97
C LEU A 176 -9.26 4.13 -4.18
N GLU A 177 -9.81 5.34 -4.17
CA GLU A 177 -10.56 5.92 -5.28
C GLU A 177 -9.68 6.11 -6.52
N LYS A 178 -8.52 6.74 -6.36
CA LYS A 178 -7.64 7.11 -7.48
C LYS A 178 -6.80 5.94 -7.99
N THR A 179 -6.54 4.94 -7.16
CA THR A 179 -5.73 3.77 -7.51
C THR A 179 -6.57 2.50 -7.50
N THR A 180 -7.40 2.32 -8.52
CA THR A 180 -8.37 1.21 -8.62
C THR A 180 -7.73 -0.18 -8.54
N TYR A 181 -6.46 -0.32 -8.95
CA TYR A 181 -5.72 -1.58 -8.83
C TYR A 181 -5.38 -1.96 -7.38
N LEU A 182 -5.53 -1.05 -6.41
CA LEU A 182 -5.35 -1.36 -4.99
C LEU A 182 -6.61 -1.96 -4.35
N GLN A 183 -7.77 -1.94 -5.02
CA GLN A 183 -9.06 -2.32 -4.42
C GLN A 183 -9.03 -3.66 -3.69
N ARG A 184 -8.39 -4.70 -4.24
CA ARG A 184 -8.31 -6.01 -3.55
C ARG A 184 -7.16 -6.11 -2.56
N SER A 185 -6.07 -5.38 -2.78
CA SER A 185 -4.85 -5.45 -1.98
C SER A 185 -4.80 -4.48 -0.79
N HIS A 186 -5.70 -3.49 -0.75
CA HIS A 186 -5.62 -2.40 0.22
C HIS A 186 -5.69 -2.88 1.68
N ILE A 187 -6.44 -3.95 1.97
CA ILE A 187 -6.51 -4.52 3.33
C ILE A 187 -5.10 -4.85 3.85
N PHE A 188 -4.29 -5.56 3.05
CA PHE A 188 -2.92 -5.92 3.41
C PHE A 188 -1.98 -4.71 3.49
N LEU A 189 -2.10 -3.78 2.53
CA LEU A 189 -1.26 -2.58 2.49
C LEU A 189 -1.55 -1.66 3.68
N PHE A 190 -2.82 -1.38 3.95
CA PHE A 190 -3.23 -0.46 5.00
C PHE A 190 -2.94 -1.04 6.38
N ASP A 191 -3.09 -2.36 6.57
CA ASP A 191 -2.63 -3.05 7.78
C ASP A 191 -1.13 -2.86 8.01
N GLU A 192 -0.30 -3.10 6.99
CA GLU A 192 1.14 -2.95 7.15
C GLU A 192 1.55 -1.50 7.41
N ILE A 193 0.93 -0.53 6.74
CA ILE A 193 1.20 0.90 6.98
C ILE A 193 0.80 1.27 8.42
N CYS A 194 -0.43 0.94 8.83
CA CYS A 194 -0.97 1.34 10.14
C CYS A 194 -0.30 0.60 11.31
N ASP A 195 0.31 -0.55 11.06
CA ASP A 195 1.15 -1.23 12.05
C ASP A 195 2.46 -0.47 12.33
N GLN A 196 2.90 0.39 11.43
CA GLN A 196 4.20 1.08 11.47
C GLN A 196 4.11 2.59 11.73
N ILE A 197 2.96 3.22 11.50
CA ILE A 197 2.76 4.65 11.78
C ILE A 197 2.08 4.87 13.14
N PHE A 198 2.31 6.03 13.74
CA PHE A 198 1.76 6.40 15.03
C PHE A 198 1.79 7.92 15.23
N ILE A 199 0.89 8.42 16.07
CA ILE A 199 0.99 9.76 16.65
C ILE A 199 1.97 9.71 17.83
N MET A 200 2.80 10.74 17.97
CA MET A 200 3.67 10.97 19.09
C MET A 200 3.12 12.05 20.02
N GLU A 201 3.02 11.71 21.31
CA GLU A 201 2.80 12.68 22.38
C GLU A 201 4.02 12.73 23.31
N LEU A 202 4.54 13.94 23.53
CA LEU A 202 5.60 14.18 24.50
C LEU A 202 4.98 14.51 25.86
N LYS A 203 5.18 13.62 26.84
CA LYS A 203 4.77 13.85 28.24
C LYS A 203 6.00 14.12 29.09
N GLY A 204 6.43 15.38 29.13
CA GLY A 204 7.61 15.82 29.89
C GLY A 204 8.90 15.13 29.42
N TYR A 205 9.77 14.74 30.36
CA TYR A 205 11.05 14.06 30.09
C TYR A 205 10.92 12.55 29.83
N ASN A 206 9.70 12.00 29.77
CA ASN A 206 9.49 10.58 29.58
C ASN A 206 9.59 10.17 28.11
N ARG A 207 9.74 8.86 27.87
CA ARG A 207 9.69 8.27 26.52
C ARG A 207 8.40 8.72 25.81
N PRO A 208 8.47 9.14 24.53
CA PRO A 208 7.30 9.59 23.78
C PRO A 208 6.24 8.49 23.75
N LEU A 209 5.00 8.85 24.06
CA LEU A 209 3.86 7.96 23.94
C LEU A 209 3.54 7.81 22.44
N LYS A 210 3.45 6.55 21.98
CA LYS A 210 3.09 6.23 20.60
C LYS A 210 1.64 5.74 20.56
N ILE A 211 0.80 6.47 19.84
CA ILE A 211 -0.63 6.19 19.70
C ILE A 211 -0.88 5.67 18.28
N LYS A 212 -1.33 4.42 18.16
CA LYS A 212 -1.69 3.82 16.87
C LYS A 212 -3.12 4.17 16.50
N LEU A 213 -3.35 4.46 15.22
CA LEU A 213 -4.68 4.72 14.68
C LEU A 213 -5.22 3.46 14.00
N ASN A 214 -6.49 3.14 14.27
CA ASN A 214 -7.17 2.01 13.64
C ASN A 214 -7.88 2.48 12.36
N TRP A 215 -7.30 2.16 11.21
CA TRP A 215 -7.85 2.59 9.92
C TRP A 215 -9.23 1.98 9.61
N ARG A 216 -9.58 0.82 10.18
CA ARG A 216 -10.92 0.22 9.98
C ARG A 216 -11.99 0.95 10.77
N GLN A 217 -11.68 1.39 11.99
CA GLN A 217 -12.57 2.27 12.75
C GLN A 217 -12.77 3.60 12.02
N TYR A 218 -11.68 4.16 11.50
CA TYR A 218 -11.72 5.37 10.67
C TYR A 218 -12.58 5.17 9.41
N ARG A 219 -12.36 4.09 8.65
CA ARG A 219 -13.19 3.68 7.51
C ARG A 219 -14.67 3.65 7.87
N ASN A 220 -15.01 3.07 9.01
CA ASN A 220 -16.41 2.91 9.41
C ASN A 220 -17.11 4.24 9.68
N SER A 221 -16.38 5.23 10.23
CA SER A 221 -16.95 6.51 10.64
C SER A 221 -16.84 7.61 9.58
N ASN A 222 -15.78 7.60 8.77
CA ASN A 222 -15.37 8.76 7.98
C ASN A 222 -15.45 8.56 6.46
N TRP A 223 -15.36 7.33 5.95
CA TRP A 223 -15.39 7.10 4.51
C TRP A 223 -16.82 7.21 3.96
N ASP A 224 -16.90 7.58 2.69
CA ASP A 224 -18.12 7.48 1.90
C ASP A 224 -18.71 6.07 1.97
N ILE A 225 -20.04 6.02 1.97
CA ILE A 225 -20.81 4.80 2.14
C ILE A 225 -20.45 3.78 1.05
N GLU A 226 -20.34 4.20 -0.21
CA GLU A 226 -20.09 3.28 -1.33
C GLU A 226 -18.71 2.63 -1.21
N ILE A 227 -17.68 3.43 -0.92
CA ILE A 227 -16.29 2.95 -0.84
C ILE A 227 -16.10 2.11 0.40
N ARG A 228 -16.69 2.51 1.53
CA ARG A 228 -16.70 1.75 2.78
C ARG A 228 -17.27 0.36 2.58
N GLU A 229 -18.46 0.25 1.98
CA GLU A 229 -19.11 -1.05 1.81
C GLU A 229 -18.36 -1.94 0.81
N LYS A 230 -17.78 -1.38 -0.27
CA LYS A 230 -16.88 -2.12 -1.16
C LYS A 230 -15.65 -2.64 -0.41
N SER A 231 -15.03 -1.81 0.42
CA SER A 231 -13.87 -2.20 1.24
C SER A 231 -14.20 -3.33 2.22
N LYS A 232 -15.34 -3.25 2.94
CA LYS A 232 -15.80 -4.30 3.85
C LYS A 232 -16.06 -5.62 3.11
N LYS A 233 -16.75 -5.57 1.97
CA LYS A 233 -17.01 -6.76 1.17
C LYS A 233 -15.71 -7.47 0.75
N ILE A 234 -14.71 -6.71 0.30
CA ILE A 234 -13.40 -7.25 -0.06
C ILE A 234 -12.71 -7.88 1.15
N GLU A 235 -12.80 -7.23 2.30
CA GLU A 235 -12.27 -7.78 3.55
C GLU A 235 -12.93 -9.11 3.93
N ASP A 236 -14.26 -9.19 3.89
CA ASP A 236 -15.01 -10.41 4.19
C ASP A 236 -14.67 -11.56 3.22
N GLU A 237 -14.52 -11.25 1.93
CA GLU A 237 -14.07 -12.20 0.90
C GLU A 237 -12.66 -12.74 1.21
N LEU A 238 -11.74 -11.90 1.67
CA LEU A 238 -10.38 -12.31 2.02
C LEU A 238 -10.31 -13.09 3.33
N ILE A 239 -11.12 -12.73 4.34
CA ILE A 239 -11.24 -13.48 5.60
C ILE A 239 -11.80 -14.88 5.34
N SER A 240 -12.70 -15.01 4.37
CA SER A 240 -13.29 -16.29 3.98
C SER A 240 -12.32 -17.19 3.20
N ASP A 241 -11.22 -16.65 2.64
CA ASP A 241 -10.22 -17.45 1.92
C ASP A 241 -9.27 -18.17 2.92
N PRO A 242 -9.33 -19.51 3.02
CA PRO A 242 -8.53 -20.27 3.99
C PRO A 242 -7.02 -20.13 3.78
N LYS A 243 -6.57 -19.71 2.58
CA LYS A 243 -5.13 -19.54 2.29
C LYS A 243 -4.58 -18.20 2.77
N ILE A 244 -5.44 -17.23 3.04
CA ILE A 244 -5.03 -15.83 3.27
C ILE A 244 -5.60 -15.26 4.57
N SER A 245 -6.68 -15.85 5.11
CA SER A 245 -7.36 -15.40 6.33
C SER A 245 -6.43 -15.17 7.52
N HIS A 246 -5.41 -16.03 7.71
CA HIS A 246 -4.40 -15.91 8.77
C HIS A 246 -3.57 -14.62 8.73
N LEU A 247 -3.55 -13.90 7.60
CA LEU A 247 -2.85 -12.62 7.45
C LEU A 247 -3.72 -11.43 7.86
N ILE A 248 -5.04 -11.56 7.88
CA ILE A 248 -5.94 -10.48 8.25
C ILE A 248 -6.19 -10.60 9.75
N PRO A 249 -5.82 -9.58 10.55
CA PRO A 249 -6.07 -9.62 11.98
C PRO A 249 -7.59 -9.65 12.18
N CYS A 250 -8.07 -10.70 12.85
CA CYS A 250 -9.46 -10.73 13.31
C CYS A 250 -9.64 -9.53 14.24
N ILE A 251 -10.58 -8.64 13.94
CA ILE A 251 -10.92 -7.56 14.85
C ILE A 251 -11.53 -8.25 16.06
N ASP A 252 -10.75 -8.41 17.11
CA ASP A 252 -11.27 -8.87 18.38
C ASP A 252 -12.19 -7.76 18.90
N GLU A 253 -13.51 -7.99 18.88
CA GLU A 253 -14.51 -7.05 19.38
C GLU A 253 -14.20 -6.66 20.84
N SER A 254 -13.48 -7.50 21.58
CA SER A 254 -13.01 -7.19 22.93
C SER A 254 -12.01 -6.01 22.98
N LEU A 255 -11.12 -5.88 21.98
CA LEU A 255 -10.20 -4.74 21.86
C LEU A 255 -10.93 -3.46 21.44
N ALA A 256 -11.92 -3.57 20.53
CA ALA A 256 -12.75 -2.43 20.13
C ALA A 256 -13.53 -1.84 21.33
N ASN A 257 -14.01 -2.71 22.22
CA ASN A 257 -14.65 -2.31 23.48
C ASN A 257 -13.65 -1.73 24.50
N LEU A 258 -12.41 -2.19 24.50
CA LEU A 258 -11.33 -1.62 25.33
C LEU A 258 -10.99 -0.19 24.89
N TYR A 259 -10.89 0.07 23.58
CA TYR A 259 -10.63 1.41 23.03
C TYR A 259 -11.79 2.39 23.30
N LYS A 260 -13.05 1.94 23.22
CA LYS A 260 -14.21 2.74 23.67
C LYS A 260 -14.09 3.12 25.15
N LYS A 261 -13.75 2.17 26.03
CA LYS A 261 -13.56 2.45 27.47
C LYS A 261 -12.41 3.40 27.77
N ILE A 262 -11.36 3.42 26.95
CA ILE A 262 -10.17 4.27 27.17
C ILE A 262 -10.37 5.68 26.61
N LEU A 263 -11.19 5.86 25.58
CA LEU A 263 -11.34 7.13 24.87
C LEU A 263 -12.70 7.84 25.08
N GLY A 264 -13.64 7.22 25.81
CA GLY A 264 -14.96 7.80 26.15
C GLY A 264 -16.11 7.08 25.45
#